data_AF-R5PCV6-F1
#
_entry.id   AF-R5PCV6-F1
#
_cell.length_a   1.000
_cell.length_b   1.000
_cell.length_c   1.000
_cell.angle_alpha   90.00
_cell.angle_beta   90.00
_cell.angle_gamma   90.00
#
_symmetry.space_group_name_H-M   'P 1'
#
loop_
_entity.id
_entity.type
_entity.pdbx_description
1 polymer ?
#
loop_
_entity_poly.entity_id
_entity_poly.type
_entity_poly.pdbx_seq_one_letter_code
_entity_poly.pdbx_strand_id
1 'polypeptide(L)'
;MFSSDKNVETIGQLVETLKHYIGLQKEYVKLDVIDKVVRLLTVATMVLVFCVILMMVLIYVSFAVAWALEPLLGIVAAYLVVAAFYLVVFFLFITFRKQWVEKPLVKFLAGLFLSK
;
A
#
# COMPACT_ATOMS: atom_id res chain seq x y z
N MET A 1 46.29 -14.52 40.42
CA MET A 1 45.29 -15.42 39.81
C MET A 1 43.84 -14.96 39.98
N PHE A 2 43.54 -13.94 40.80
CA PHE A 2 42.16 -13.58 41.21
C PHE A 2 41.38 -12.61 40.30
N SER A 3 41.96 -12.13 39.20
CA SER A 3 41.30 -11.14 38.33
C SER A 3 40.56 -11.77 37.13
N SER A 4 40.95 -12.99 36.72
CA SER A 4 40.30 -13.69 35.60
C SER A 4 38.93 -14.24 35.99
N ASP A 5 38.77 -14.77 37.21
CA ASP A 5 37.52 -15.36 37.67
C ASP A 5 36.39 -14.32 37.78
N LYS A 6 36.68 -13.13 38.31
CA LYS A 6 35.72 -12.01 38.34
C LYS A 6 35.30 -11.53 36.95
N ASN A 7 36.20 -11.58 35.98
CA ASN A 7 35.92 -11.13 34.61
C ASN A 7 35.01 -12.12 33.88
N VAL A 8 35.20 -13.43 34.12
CA VAL A 8 34.36 -14.50 33.55
C VAL A 8 32.94 -14.44 34.12
N GLU A 9 32.81 -14.17 35.42
CA GLU A 9 31.51 -14.01 36.09
C GLU A 9 30.76 -12.75 35.62
N THR A 10 31.48 -11.65 35.42
CA THR A 10 30.92 -10.40 34.85
C THR A 10 30.45 -10.60 33.40
N ILE A 11 31.21 -11.35 32.59
CA ILE A 11 30.81 -11.70 31.22
C ILE A 11 29.58 -12.62 31.23
N GLY A 12 29.47 -13.54 32.19
CA GLY A 12 28.28 -14.37 32.38
C GLY A 12 27.01 -13.54 32.66
N GLN A 13 27.10 -12.59 33.59
CA GLN A 13 26.00 -11.68 33.92
C GLN A 13 25.61 -10.76 32.75
N LEU A 14 26.59 -10.28 31.98
CA LEU A 14 26.34 -9.49 30.76
C LEU A 14 25.59 -10.30 29.71
N VAL A 15 25.99 -11.56 29.48
CA VAL A 15 25.31 -12.46 28.53
C VAL A 15 23.87 -12.75 28.98
N GLU A 16 23.63 -12.93 30.27
CA GLU A 16 22.30 -13.19 30.82
C GLU A 16 21.38 -11.97 30.70
N THR A 17 21.91 -10.78 30.99
CA THR A 17 21.18 -9.51 30.85
C THR A 17 20.86 -9.21 29.38
N LEU A 18 21.81 -9.47 28.46
CA LEU A 18 21.59 -9.38 27.01
C LEU A 18 20.52 -10.38 26.53
N LYS A 19 20.52 -11.61 27.06
CA LYS A 19 19.52 -12.63 26.74
C LYS A 19 18.11 -12.19 27.14
N HIS A 20 17.98 -11.61 28.33
CA HIS A 20 16.72 -11.07 28.83
C HIS A 20 16.26 -9.85 28.01
N TYR A 21 17.18 -8.97 27.63
CA TYR A 21 16.89 -7.81 26.80
C TYR A 21 16.42 -8.21 25.40
N ILE A 22 17.08 -9.17 24.76
CA ILE A 22 16.68 -9.75 23.46
C ILE A 22 15.32 -10.46 23.57
N GLY A 23 15.04 -11.08 24.72
CA GLY A 23 13.75 -11.71 25.02
C GLY A 23 12.58 -10.72 24.98
N LEU A 24 12.70 -9.59 25.69
CA LEU A 24 11.66 -8.54 25.67
C LEU A 24 11.59 -7.84 24.31
N GLN A 25 12.74 -7.53 23.71
CA GLN A 25 12.80 -6.83 22.42
C GLN A 25 12.11 -7.64 21.31
N LYS A 26 12.11 -8.98 21.40
CA LYS A 26 11.36 -9.87 20.50
C LYS A 26 9.85 -9.67 20.56
N GLU A 27 9.29 -9.49 21.77
CA GLU A 27 7.86 -9.35 21.96
C GLU A 27 7.37 -7.98 21.50
N TYR A 28 8.13 -6.92 21.79
CA TYR A 28 7.87 -5.57 21.26
C TYR A 28 7.94 -5.52 19.72
N VAL A 29 8.94 -6.17 19.11
CA VAL A 29 9.04 -6.24 17.63
C VAL A 29 7.87 -7.04 17.04
N LYS A 30 7.41 -8.10 17.71
CA LYS A 30 6.24 -8.87 17.27
C LYS A 30 4.97 -8.03 17.26
N LEU A 31 4.74 -7.22 18.30
CA LEU A 31 3.60 -6.31 18.34
C LEU A 31 3.70 -5.19 17.29
N ASP A 32 4.88 -4.59 17.09
CA ASP A 32 5.09 -3.54 16.08
C ASP A 32 4.85 -4.05 14.65
N VAL A 33 5.27 -5.29 14.35
CA VAL A 33 4.98 -5.94 13.07
C VAL A 33 3.47 -6.16 12.91
N ILE A 34 2.77 -6.60 13.95
CA ILE A 34 1.32 -6.79 13.90
C ILE A 34 0.60 -5.45 13.65
N ASP A 35 0.97 -4.36 14.35
CA ASP A 35 0.35 -3.04 14.14
C ASP A 35 0.57 -2.54 12.70
N LYS A 36 1.78 -2.68 12.16
CA LYS A 36 2.09 -2.33 10.76
C LYS A 36 1.28 -3.15 9.77
N VAL A 37 1.13 -4.47 10.00
CA VAL A 37 0.33 -5.34 9.13
C VAL A 37 -1.15 -4.97 9.19
N VAL A 38 -1.70 -4.72 10.38
CA VAL A 38 -3.08 -4.29 10.54
C VAL A 38 -3.31 -2.95 9.83
N ARG A 39 -2.42 -1.97 10.02
CA ARG A 39 -2.49 -0.68 9.33
C ARG A 39 -2.44 -0.84 7.81
N LEU A 40 -1.56 -1.68 7.30
CA LEU A 40 -1.49 -2.03 5.88
C LEU A 40 -2.79 -2.65 5.38
N LEU A 41 -3.35 -3.59 6.12
CA LEU A 41 -4.63 -4.22 5.78
C LEU A 41 -5.79 -3.22 5.81
N THR A 42 -5.83 -2.32 6.79
CA THR A 42 -6.85 -1.26 6.87
C THR A 42 -6.78 -0.33 5.67
N VAL A 43 -5.58 0.15 5.32
CA VAL A 43 -5.37 1.00 4.14
C VAL A 43 -5.72 0.24 2.86
N ALA A 44 -5.29 -1.01 2.72
CA ALA A 44 -5.62 -1.84 1.57
C ALA A 44 -7.13 -2.05 1.42
N THR A 45 -7.83 -2.31 2.54
CA THR A 45 -9.29 -2.46 2.57
C THR A 45 -9.98 -1.14 2.18
N MET A 46 -9.54 0.00 2.74
CA MET A 46 -10.08 1.31 2.37
C MET A 46 -9.90 1.61 0.88
N VAL A 47 -8.70 1.34 0.34
CA VAL A 47 -8.42 1.52 -1.10
C VAL A 47 -9.29 0.60 -1.94
N LEU A 48 -9.46 -0.66 -1.54
CA LEU A 48 -10.34 -1.61 -2.23
C LEU A 48 -11.79 -1.10 -2.28
N VAL A 49 -12.35 -0.73 -1.13
CA VAL A 49 -13.72 -0.20 -1.04
C VAL A 49 -13.87 1.05 -1.90
N PHE A 50 -12.92 1.98 -1.82
CA PHE A 50 -12.91 3.19 -2.64
C PHE A 50 -12.87 2.86 -4.15
N CYS A 51 -11.99 1.95 -4.57
CA CYS A 51 -11.90 1.50 -5.96
C CYS A 51 -13.20 0.87 -6.47
N VAL A 52 -13.86 0.05 -5.64
CA VAL A 52 -15.16 -0.55 -6.00
C VAL A 52 -16.23 0.53 -6.20
N ILE A 53 -16.36 1.46 -5.25
CA ILE A 53 -17.33 2.56 -5.36
C ILE A 53 -17.03 3.41 -6.60
N LEU A 54 -15.77 3.77 -6.80
CA LEU A 54 -15.35 4.58 -7.94
C LEU A 54 -15.62 3.88 -9.28
N MET A 55 -15.42 2.56 -9.35
CA MET A 55 -15.78 1.77 -10.52
C MET A 55 -17.30 1.80 -10.78
N MET A 56 -18.14 1.64 -9.75
CA MET A 56 -19.59 1.75 -9.90
C MET A 56 -20.01 3.14 -10.42
N VAL A 57 -19.44 4.21 -9.85
CA VAL A 57 -19.72 5.58 -10.30
C VAL A 57 -19.33 5.77 -11.76
N LEU A 58 -18.13 5.32 -12.16
CA LEU A 58 -17.66 5.42 -13.56
C LEU A 58 -18.61 4.69 -14.53
N ILE A 59 -19.13 3.52 -14.16
CA ILE A 59 -20.08 2.78 -15.00
C ILE A 59 -21.36 3.61 -15.20
N TYR A 60 -21.96 4.14 -14.13
CA TYR A 60 -23.16 4.98 -14.24
C TYR A 60 -22.94 6.26 -15.03
N VAL A 61 -21.80 6.92 -14.84
CA VAL A 61 -21.42 8.11 -15.62
C VAL A 61 -21.26 7.74 -17.10
N SER A 62 -20.67 6.58 -17.41
CA SER A 62 -20.53 6.11 -18.80
C SER A 62 -21.87 5.94 -19.48
N PHE A 63 -22.84 5.33 -18.79
CA PHE A 63 -24.21 5.19 -19.28
C PHE A 63 -24.87 6.54 -19.49
N ALA A 64 -24.75 7.47 -18.53
CA ALA A 64 -25.31 8.81 -18.65
C ALA A 64 -24.74 9.57 -19.86
N VAL A 65 -23.43 9.47 -20.11
CA VAL A 65 -22.78 10.08 -21.27
C VAL A 65 -23.27 9.42 -22.56
N ALA A 66 -23.34 8.09 -22.62
CA ALA A 66 -23.82 7.39 -23.82
C ALA A 66 -25.27 7.78 -24.16
N TRP A 67 -26.15 7.87 -23.16
CA TRP A 67 -27.52 8.34 -23.33
C TRP A 67 -27.60 9.81 -23.75
N ALA A 68 -26.76 10.68 -23.20
CA ALA A 68 -26.70 12.09 -23.61
C ALA A 68 -26.24 12.26 -25.07
N LEU A 69 -25.40 11.35 -25.58
CA LEU A 69 -24.90 11.35 -26.96
C LEU A 69 -25.83 10.61 -27.94
N GLU A 70 -26.80 9.83 -27.45
CA GLU A 70 -27.73 9.07 -28.27
C GLU A 70 -28.45 9.93 -29.33
N PRO A 71 -29.00 11.13 -29.01
CA PRO A 71 -29.73 11.92 -30.00
C PRO A 71 -28.88 12.42 -31.17
N LEU A 72 -27.55 12.51 -31.00
CA LEU A 72 -26.63 13.00 -32.04
C LEU A 72 -26.09 11.88 -32.93
N LEU A 73 -25.76 10.73 -32.35
CA LEU A 73 -24.96 9.69 -33.02
C LEU A 73 -25.66 8.33 -33.09
N GLY A 74 -26.76 8.16 -32.34
CA GLY A 74 -27.36 6.87 -32.07
C GLY A 74 -26.62 6.10 -30.96
N ILE A 75 -27.33 5.21 -30.27
CA ILE A 75 -26.85 4.54 -29.05
C ILE A 75 -25.55 3.75 -29.29
N VAL A 76 -25.41 3.07 -30.43
CA VAL A 76 -24.22 2.24 -30.74
C VAL A 76 -22.97 3.10 -30.92
N ALA A 77 -23.08 4.19 -31.68
CA ALA A 77 -21.96 5.10 -31.89
C ALA A 77 -21.61 5.87 -30.61
N ALA A 78 -22.60 6.21 -29.78
CA ALA A 78 -22.36 6.84 -28.48
C ALA A 78 -21.50 5.96 -27.56
N TYR A 79 -21.80 4.65 -27.45
CA TYR A 79 -20.95 3.73 -26.69
C TYR A 79 -19.55 3.56 -27.30
N LEU A 80 -19.41 3.57 -28.62
CA LEU A 80 -18.09 3.53 -29.27
C LEU A 80 -17.24 4.76 -28.93
N VAL A 81 -17.85 5.94 -28.87
CA VAL A 81 -17.14 7.18 -28.48
C VAL A 81 -16.68 7.08 -27.02
N VAL A 82 -17.54 6.62 -26.12
CA VAL A 82 -17.17 6.41 -24.71
C VAL A 82 -16.05 5.37 -24.57
N ALA A 83 -16.10 4.27 -25.34
CA ALA A 83 -15.05 3.26 -25.37
C ALA A 83 -13.72 3.81 -25.90
N ALA A 84 -13.76 4.61 -26.98
CA ALA A 84 -12.58 5.27 -27.53
C ALA A 84 -11.95 6.23 -26.51
N PHE A 85 -12.76 7.00 -25.77
CA PHE A 85 -12.30 7.84 -24.68
C PHE A 85 -11.58 7.03 -23.59
N TYR A 86 -12.15 5.90 -23.15
CA TYR A 86 -11.49 5.03 -22.17
C TYR A 86 -10.17 4.44 -22.68
N LEU A 87 -10.07 4.08 -23.96
CA LEU A 87 -8.81 3.64 -24.56
C LEU A 87 -7.73 4.72 -24.56
N VAL A 88 -8.10 5.97 -24.84
CA VAL A 88 -7.16 7.11 -24.76
C VAL A 88 -6.67 7.32 -23.34
N VAL A 89 -7.58 7.30 -22.36
CA VAL A 89 -7.23 7.39 -20.93
C VAL A 89 -6.32 6.23 -20.51
N PHE A 90 -6.60 5.01 -20.97
CA PHE A 90 -5.76 3.84 -20.71
C PHE A 90 -4.34 4.02 -21.29
N PHE A 91 -4.23 4.51 -22.52
CA PHE A 91 -2.94 4.77 -23.17
C PHE A 91 -2.13 5.86 -22.45
N LEU A 92 -2.79 6.93 -22.01
CA LEU A 92 -2.20 7.96 -21.15
C LEU A 92 -1.67 7.35 -19.85
N PHE A 93 -2.47 6.50 -19.18
CA PHE A 93 -2.06 5.81 -17.96
C PHE A 93 -0.81 4.95 -18.15
N ILE A 94 -0.71 4.22 -19.27
CA ILE A 94 0.48 3.41 -19.59
C ILE A 94 1.71 4.29 -19.80
N THR A 95 1.56 5.41 -20.51
CA THR A 95 2.67 6.30 -20.82
C THR A 95 3.18 7.02 -19.58
N PHE A 96 2.28 7.49 -18.72
CA PHE A 96 2.60 8.18 -17.46
C PHE A 96 2.80 7.23 -16.27
N ARG A 97 2.84 5.90 -16.49
CA ARG A 97 2.91 4.88 -15.42
C ARG A 97 4.00 5.15 -14.40
N LYS A 98 5.18 5.61 -14.85
CA LYS A 98 6.35 5.85 -13.97
C LYS A 98 6.12 7.02 -13.02
N GLN A 99 5.36 8.02 -13.44
CA GLN A 99 5.10 9.21 -12.61
C GLN A 99 3.89 9.01 -11.70
N TRP A 100 2.85 8.32 -12.19
CA TRP A 100 1.58 8.19 -11.48
C TRP A 100 1.53 6.98 -10.55
N VAL A 101 2.28 5.90 -10.84
CA VAL A 101 2.23 4.65 -10.05
C VAL A 101 3.53 4.42 -9.28
N GLU A 102 4.69 4.46 -9.94
CA GLU A 102 5.98 4.16 -9.28
C GLU A 102 6.34 5.16 -8.17
N LYS A 103 6.27 6.47 -8.44
CA LYS A 103 6.65 7.49 -7.43
C LYS A 103 5.82 7.45 -6.14
N PRO A 104 4.47 7.36 -6.18
CA PRO A 104 3.68 7.24 -4.95
C PRO A 104 3.86 5.88 -4.26
N LEU A 105 4.02 4.78 -5.01
CA LEU A 105 4.33 3.47 -4.41
C LEU A 105 5.67 3.48 -3.67
N VAL A 106 6.72 4.05 -4.28
CA VAL A 106 8.04 4.14 -3.65
C VAL A 106 7.97 5.01 -2.40
N LYS A 107 7.24 6.14 -2.41
CA LYS A 107 7.03 6.95 -1.20
C LYS A 107 6.24 6.22 -0.12
N PHE A 108 5.21 5.46 -0.49
CA PHE A 108 4.41 4.67 0.45
C PHE A 108 5.24 3.55 1.10
N LEU A 109 5.97 2.78 0.30
CA LEU A 109 6.87 1.74 0.78
C LEU A 109 8.00 2.33 1.64
N ALA A 110 8.61 3.43 1.19
CA ALA A 110 9.61 4.14 1.98
C ALA A 110 9.02 4.60 3.32
N GLY A 111 7.82 5.18 3.35
CA GLY A 111 7.15 5.58 4.59
C GLY A 111 6.84 4.42 5.52
N LEU A 112 6.44 3.26 5.00
CA LEU A 112 6.13 2.07 5.80
C LEU A 112 7.36 1.39 6.40
N PHE A 113 8.46 1.32 5.64
CA PHE A 113 9.69 0.65 6.07
C PHE A 113 10.67 1.57 6.82
N LEU A 114 10.70 2.88 6.50
CA LEU A 114 11.61 3.85 7.13
C LEU A 114 10.97 4.63 8.29
N SER A 115 9.65 4.51 8.52
CA SER A 115 9.06 5.06 9.75
C SER A 115 9.51 4.21 10.93
N LYS A 116 10.46 4.78 11.69
CA LYS A 116 10.85 4.37 13.04
C LYS A 116 9.64 4.30 13.96
#